data_AF-F7XWW8-F1
#
_entry.id   AF-F7XWW8-F1
#
_cell.length_a   1.000
_cell.length_b   1.000
_cell.length_c   1.000
_cell.angle_alpha   90.00
_cell.angle_beta   90.00
_cell.angle_gamma   90.00
#
_symmetry.space_group_name_H-M   'P 1'
#
loop_
_entity.id
_entity.type
_entity.pdbx_description
1 polymer ?
#
loop_
_entity_poly.entity_id
_entity_poly.type
_entity_poly.pdbx_seq_one_letter_code
_entity_poly.pdbx_strand_id
1 'polypeptide(L)'
;MTSLLKVYDLVLPGTSIDLKRFSFFYQDNIHYLGNLKNAAPPMSYNSSLLKKLKENIGNRKVVVYASTHRGEEEIIINVHEQLKQHYKDLLTVIVPRHIDRTAEILRMTARHKLNVSLYTDNNHIINSKDEVYIGNVVGELGTFYRLAEIAFVGGSLVEGGGHNILEPGKLGLAVLVGPHTFNFTEIVQSFLKEGAVIIVSNQKELYERIKSLFNDNGYLKKVQKNALKVSKSQDEVMNLYIETINKFLIS
;
A
#
# COMPACT_ATOMS: atom_id res chain seq x y z
N MET A 1 1.21 -1.01 45.25
CA MET A 1 0.36 -1.48 44.14
C MET A 1 1.25 -2.27 43.19
N THR A 2 1.21 -3.60 43.24
CA THR A 2 2.05 -4.47 42.40
C THR A 2 1.55 -4.34 40.97
N SER A 3 2.39 -3.85 40.06
CA SER A 3 2.05 -3.71 38.64
C SER A 3 1.58 -5.05 38.07
N LEU A 4 0.44 -5.07 37.38
CA LEU A 4 -0.10 -6.26 36.70
C LEU A 4 0.94 -6.88 35.75
N LEU A 5 1.89 -6.08 35.25
CA LEU A 5 2.94 -6.55 34.35
C LEU A 5 3.96 -7.48 35.04
N LYS A 6 4.08 -7.44 36.38
CA LYS A 6 5.03 -8.29 37.13
C LYS A 6 4.66 -9.78 37.16
N VAL A 7 3.49 -10.17 36.64
CA VAL A 7 3.08 -11.57 36.52
C VAL A 7 3.58 -12.23 35.23
N TYR A 8 4.20 -11.46 34.32
CA TYR A 8 4.76 -11.96 33.07
C TYR A 8 6.28 -12.00 33.16
N ASP A 9 6.90 -13.09 32.71
CA ASP A 9 8.37 -13.23 32.67
C ASP A 9 9.02 -12.45 31.52
N LEU A 10 8.24 -12.14 30.47
CA LEU A 10 8.65 -11.45 29.25
C LEU A 10 7.50 -10.56 28.75
N VAL A 11 7.81 -9.30 28.41
CA VAL A 11 6.85 -8.38 27.80
C VAL A 11 7.42 -7.87 26.47
N LEU A 12 6.70 -8.09 25.37
CA LEU A 12 7.07 -7.65 24.02
C LEU A 12 6.03 -6.64 23.47
N PRO A 13 6.23 -5.33 23.68
CA PRO A 13 5.27 -4.31 23.26
C PRO A 13 5.14 -4.24 21.73
N GLY A 14 3.94 -3.91 21.23
CA GLY A 14 3.69 -3.78 19.79
C GLY A 14 4.17 -2.46 19.17
N THR A 15 4.54 -1.48 20.00
CA THR A 15 5.06 -0.17 19.56
C THR A 15 6.20 0.31 20.46
N SER A 16 7.06 1.18 19.93
CA SER A 16 8.11 1.85 20.71
C SER A 16 7.56 2.81 21.78
N ILE A 17 6.33 3.31 21.61
CA ILE A 17 5.63 4.13 22.60
C ILE A 17 5.19 3.28 23.78
N ASP A 18 4.64 2.09 23.52
CA ASP A 18 4.19 1.19 24.58
C ASP A 18 5.38 0.64 25.38
N LEU A 19 6.54 0.42 24.73
CA LEU A 19 7.79 0.12 25.44
C LEU A 19 8.09 1.20 26.48
N LYS A 20 8.07 2.49 26.10
CA LYS A 20 8.34 3.59 27.05
C LYS A 20 7.32 3.61 28.20
N ARG A 21 6.04 3.40 27.90
CA ARG A 21 4.97 3.38 28.91
C ARG A 21 5.13 2.22 29.89
N PHE A 22 5.37 1.02 29.38
CA PHE A 22 5.46 -0.19 30.20
C PHE A 22 6.77 -0.25 30.99
N SER A 23 7.87 0.28 30.45
CA SER A 23 9.17 0.38 31.13
C SER A 23 9.09 1.17 32.45
N PHE A 24 8.08 2.03 32.62
CA PHE A 24 7.83 2.73 33.88
C PHE A 24 7.34 1.79 35.00
N PHE A 25 6.64 0.71 34.66
CA PHE A 25 5.98 -0.20 35.60
C PHE A 25 6.61 -1.59 35.67
N TYR A 26 7.47 -1.94 34.69
CA TYR A 26 8.11 -3.25 34.54
C TYR A 26 9.45 -3.05 33.83
N GLN A 27 10.56 -3.35 34.52
CA GLN A 27 11.92 -3.10 34.01
C GLN A 27 12.67 -4.38 33.60
N ASP A 28 12.20 -5.54 34.06
CA ASP A 28 12.83 -6.82 33.77
C ASP A 28 12.35 -7.31 32.39
N ASN A 29 13.24 -7.87 31.55
CA ASN A 29 12.87 -8.58 30.31
C ASN A 29 11.77 -7.92 29.44
N ILE A 30 11.86 -6.61 29.22
CA ILE A 30 10.95 -5.88 28.33
C ILE A 30 11.70 -5.37 27.09
N HIS A 31 11.26 -5.80 25.90
CA HIS A 31 11.95 -5.50 24.64
C HIS A 31 10.97 -5.17 23.53
N TYR A 32 11.23 -4.09 22.78
CA TYR A 32 10.56 -3.82 21.52
C TYR A 32 11.36 -4.45 20.37
N LEU A 33 10.77 -5.41 19.68
CA LEU A 33 11.40 -6.16 18.59
C LEU A 33 10.90 -5.76 17.20
N GLY A 34 10.04 -4.74 17.12
CA GLY A 34 9.29 -4.36 15.92
C GLY A 34 7.81 -4.73 16.02
N ASN A 35 6.98 -4.23 15.10
CA ASN A 35 5.55 -4.54 15.10
C ASN A 35 5.28 -5.84 14.34
N LEU A 36 4.83 -6.88 15.04
CA LEU A 36 4.56 -8.20 14.46
C LEU A 36 3.58 -8.17 13.28
N LYS A 37 2.65 -7.20 13.25
CA LYS A 37 1.70 -7.01 12.12
C LYS A 37 2.43 -6.72 10.80
N ASN A 38 3.66 -6.20 10.85
CA ASN A 38 4.46 -5.87 9.68
C ASN A 38 5.12 -7.10 9.04
N ALA A 39 5.24 -8.21 9.76
CA ALA A 39 5.85 -9.46 9.29
C ALA A 39 4.87 -10.36 8.51
N ALA A 40 3.64 -9.90 8.24
CA ALA A 40 2.65 -10.68 7.48
C ALA A 40 3.17 -11.00 6.06
N PRO A 41 2.96 -12.23 5.54
CA PRO A 41 3.42 -12.59 4.20
C PRO A 41 2.78 -11.70 3.12
N PRO A 42 3.35 -11.64 1.90
CA PRO A 42 2.73 -10.94 0.78
C PRO A 42 1.29 -11.42 0.56
N MET A 43 0.40 -10.49 0.20
CA MET A 43 -1.00 -10.83 -0.02
C MET A 43 -1.18 -11.95 -1.05
N SER A 44 -2.13 -12.83 -0.74
CA SER A 44 -2.59 -13.87 -1.66
C SER A 44 -3.13 -13.26 -2.95
N TYR A 45 -3.11 -14.07 -4.00
CA TYR A 45 -3.62 -13.71 -5.32
C TYR A 45 -3.93 -14.99 -6.09
N ASN A 46 -4.81 -14.88 -7.09
CA ASN A 46 -5.06 -15.97 -8.02
C ASN A 46 -4.08 -15.86 -9.21
N SER A 47 -3.20 -16.85 -9.37
CA SER A 47 -2.13 -16.82 -10.39
C SER A 47 -2.64 -16.93 -11.82
N SER A 48 -3.66 -17.75 -12.07
CA SER A 48 -4.25 -17.89 -13.41
C SER A 48 -5.00 -16.63 -13.82
N LEU A 49 -5.74 -16.03 -12.88
CA LEU A 49 -6.41 -14.76 -13.09
C LEU A 49 -5.41 -13.63 -13.33
N LEU A 50 -4.36 -13.52 -12.51
CA LEU A 50 -3.32 -12.51 -12.68
C LEU A 50 -2.68 -12.60 -14.08
N LYS A 51 -2.40 -13.83 -14.54
CA LYS A 51 -1.85 -14.04 -15.89
C LYS A 51 -2.79 -13.52 -16.97
N LYS A 52 -4.08 -13.87 -16.90
CA LYS A 52 -5.12 -13.38 -17.83
C LYS A 52 -5.21 -11.85 -17.83
N LEU A 53 -5.25 -11.23 -16.65
CA LEU A 53 -5.31 -9.78 -16.52
C LEU A 53 -4.07 -9.11 -17.13
N LYS A 54 -2.87 -9.66 -16.89
CA LYS A 54 -1.63 -9.16 -17.51
C LYS A 54 -1.63 -9.31 -19.03
N GLU A 55 -2.19 -10.39 -19.57
CA GLU A 55 -2.36 -10.55 -21.03
C GLU A 55 -3.33 -9.50 -21.61
N ASN A 56 -4.41 -9.18 -20.90
CA ASN A 56 -5.34 -8.11 -21.30
C ASN A 56 -4.70 -6.72 -21.24
N ILE A 57 -3.84 -6.47 -20.25
CA ILE A 57 -3.11 -5.21 -20.06
C ILE A 57 -2.00 -5.05 -21.11
N GLY A 58 -1.27 -6.12 -21.45
CA GLY A 58 -0.13 -6.04 -22.35
C GLY A 58 0.98 -5.14 -21.81
N ASN A 59 1.51 -4.24 -22.65
CA ASN A 59 2.63 -3.35 -22.32
C ASN A 59 2.21 -1.98 -21.75
N ARG A 60 0.92 -1.81 -21.47
CA ARG A 60 0.34 -0.56 -20.99
C ARG A 60 1.01 -0.11 -19.69
N LYS A 61 1.19 1.20 -19.54
CA LYS A 61 1.55 1.76 -18.23
C LYS A 61 0.36 1.60 -17.28
N VAL A 62 0.62 1.09 -16.07
CA VAL A 62 -0.41 0.88 -15.05
C VAL A 62 -0.02 1.57 -13.75
N VAL A 63 -0.97 2.31 -13.16
CA VAL A 63 -0.88 2.80 -11.78
C VAL A 63 -2.06 2.23 -11.00
N VAL A 64 -1.78 1.68 -9.81
CA VAL A 64 -2.83 1.25 -8.89
C VAL A 64 -2.99 2.26 -7.76
N TYR A 65 -4.23 2.66 -7.52
CA TYR A 65 -4.64 3.49 -6.39
C TYR A 65 -5.42 2.60 -5.45
N ALA A 66 -4.77 2.20 -4.37
CA ALA A 66 -5.25 1.18 -3.46
C ALA A 66 -5.87 1.78 -2.21
N SER A 67 -6.99 1.22 -1.77
CA SER A 67 -7.73 1.64 -0.57
C SER A 67 -8.09 3.12 -0.57
N THR A 68 -8.57 3.62 -1.72
CA THR A 68 -8.95 5.04 -1.89
C THR A 68 -10.16 5.41 -1.03
N HIS A 69 -10.21 6.68 -0.63
CA HIS A 69 -11.30 7.29 0.15
C HIS A 69 -11.92 8.47 -0.58
N ARG A 70 -13.10 8.89 -0.11
CA ARG A 70 -13.85 10.00 -0.70
C ARG A 70 -12.99 11.26 -0.74
N GLY A 71 -12.97 11.90 -1.90
CA GLY A 71 -12.12 13.06 -2.19
C GLY A 71 -10.85 12.69 -2.95
N GLU A 72 -10.33 11.47 -2.79
CA GLU A 72 -9.13 11.04 -3.52
C GLU A 72 -9.46 10.62 -4.96
N GLU A 73 -10.61 9.99 -5.20
CA GLU A 73 -10.91 9.47 -6.55
C GLU A 73 -11.07 10.57 -7.59
N GLU A 74 -11.58 11.74 -7.22
CA GLU A 74 -11.66 12.90 -8.11
C GLU A 74 -10.27 13.44 -8.47
N ILE A 75 -9.36 13.51 -7.48
CA ILE A 75 -7.95 13.86 -7.70
C ILE A 75 -7.31 12.84 -8.66
N ILE A 76 -7.53 11.56 -8.43
CA ILE A 76 -6.97 10.46 -9.23
C ILE A 76 -7.46 10.54 -10.69
N ILE A 77 -8.75 10.77 -10.90
CA ILE A 77 -9.34 10.92 -12.24
C ILE A 77 -8.74 12.13 -12.96
N ASN A 78 -8.59 13.27 -12.28
CA ASN A 78 -7.94 14.44 -12.87
C ASN A 78 -6.46 14.20 -13.21
N VAL A 79 -5.72 13.48 -12.36
CA VAL A 79 -4.33 13.07 -12.66
C VAL A 79 -4.28 12.15 -13.86
N HIS A 80 -5.20 11.19 -13.97
CA HIS A 80 -5.31 10.31 -15.13
C HIS A 80 -5.51 11.12 -16.42
N GLU A 81 -6.42 12.09 -16.43
CA GLU A 81 -6.66 12.94 -17.61
C GLU A 81 -5.44 13.76 -18.04
N GLN A 82 -4.62 14.20 -17.09
CA GLN A 82 -3.37 14.90 -17.40
C GLN A 82 -2.30 13.93 -17.92
N LEU A 83 -2.18 12.75 -17.32
CA LEU A 83 -1.20 11.74 -17.73
C LEU A 83 -1.52 11.14 -19.10
N LYS A 84 -2.80 10.90 -19.43
CA LYS A 84 -3.19 10.28 -20.71
C LYS A 84 -2.84 11.12 -21.94
N GLN A 85 -2.58 12.42 -21.76
CA GLN A 85 -2.04 13.29 -22.82
C GLN A 85 -0.61 12.91 -23.23
N HIS A 86 0.16 12.29 -22.32
CA HIS A 86 1.53 11.83 -22.56
C HIS A 86 1.62 10.31 -22.71
N TYR A 87 0.72 9.56 -22.06
CA TYR A 87 0.71 8.09 -22.06
C TYR A 87 -0.67 7.61 -22.53
N LYS A 88 -0.87 7.53 -23.85
CA LYS A 88 -2.19 7.28 -24.47
C LYS A 88 -2.83 5.95 -24.07
N ASP A 89 -2.02 4.99 -23.65
CA ASP A 89 -2.42 3.64 -23.27
C ASP A 89 -2.38 3.43 -21.74
N LEU A 90 -2.30 4.50 -20.94
CA LEU A 90 -2.36 4.44 -19.49
C LEU A 90 -3.61 3.70 -19.00
N LEU A 91 -3.43 2.78 -18.07
CA LEU A 91 -4.51 2.18 -17.28
C LEU A 91 -4.41 2.64 -15.83
N THR A 92 -5.51 3.16 -15.30
CA THR A 92 -5.64 3.51 -13.88
C THR A 92 -6.50 2.49 -13.17
N VAL A 93 -5.91 1.76 -12.22
CA VAL A 93 -6.64 0.81 -11.39
C VAL A 93 -7.05 1.51 -10.10
N ILE A 94 -8.34 1.57 -9.79
CA ILE A 94 -8.87 2.18 -8.55
C ILE A 94 -9.48 1.07 -7.69
N VAL A 95 -8.95 0.89 -6.49
CA VAL A 95 -9.48 -0.08 -5.52
C VAL A 95 -9.99 0.69 -4.30
N PRO A 96 -11.29 1.02 -4.23
CA PRO A 96 -11.83 1.79 -3.11
C PRO A 96 -11.75 1.02 -1.80
N ARG A 97 -11.55 1.74 -0.69
CA ARG A 97 -11.60 1.13 0.65
C ARG A 97 -12.97 0.55 0.99
N HIS A 98 -14.01 1.18 0.45
CA HIS A 98 -15.43 0.90 0.65
C HIS A 98 -16.09 0.59 -0.70
N ILE A 99 -16.36 -0.68 -0.98
CA ILE A 99 -16.84 -1.15 -2.31
C ILE A 99 -18.24 -0.61 -2.65
N ASP A 100 -19.04 -0.24 -1.65
CA ASP A 100 -20.33 0.43 -1.82
C ASP A 100 -20.21 1.77 -2.56
N ARG A 101 -19.01 2.36 -2.60
CA ARG A 101 -18.72 3.59 -3.36
C ARG A 101 -18.48 3.37 -4.85
N THR A 102 -18.51 2.13 -5.35
CA THR A 102 -18.29 1.83 -6.78
C THR A 102 -19.21 2.65 -7.69
N ALA A 103 -20.49 2.80 -7.34
CA ALA A 103 -21.44 3.61 -8.10
C ALA A 103 -21.12 5.11 -8.10
N GLU A 104 -20.51 5.63 -7.03
CA GLU A 104 -20.03 7.01 -6.96
C GLU A 104 -18.85 7.22 -7.91
N ILE A 105 -17.89 6.30 -7.90
CA ILE A 105 -16.68 6.34 -8.75
C ILE A 105 -17.06 6.21 -10.23
N LEU A 106 -17.99 5.30 -10.58
CA LEU A 106 -18.52 5.18 -11.94
C LEU A 106 -19.16 6.48 -12.44
N ARG A 107 -19.89 7.20 -11.57
CA ARG A 107 -20.46 8.50 -11.93
C ARG A 107 -19.38 9.57 -12.11
N MET A 108 -18.31 9.53 -11.34
CA MET A 108 -17.15 10.40 -11.54
C MET A 108 -16.51 10.11 -12.91
N THR A 109 -16.13 8.87 -13.20
CA THR A 109 -15.48 8.52 -14.47
C THR A 109 -16.37 8.80 -15.69
N ALA A 110 -17.69 8.59 -15.58
CA ALA A 110 -18.65 8.92 -16.64
C ALA A 110 -18.71 10.42 -16.95
N ARG A 111 -18.61 11.30 -15.94
CA ARG A 111 -18.54 12.76 -16.15
C ARG A 111 -17.31 13.17 -16.96
N HIS A 112 -16.21 12.44 -16.80
CA HIS A 112 -14.97 12.62 -17.58
C HIS A 112 -14.95 11.79 -18.87
N LYS A 113 -16.06 11.11 -19.22
CA LYS A 113 -16.21 10.28 -20.42
C LYS A 113 -15.13 9.20 -20.57
N LEU A 114 -14.67 8.65 -19.44
CA LEU A 114 -13.65 7.60 -19.44
C LEU A 114 -14.27 6.24 -19.70
N ASN A 115 -13.56 5.39 -20.46
CA ASN A 115 -13.93 3.98 -20.60
C ASN A 115 -13.57 3.21 -19.33
N VAL A 116 -14.52 2.47 -18.76
CA VAL A 116 -14.34 1.79 -17.47
C VAL A 116 -14.88 0.37 -17.50
N SER A 117 -14.12 -0.56 -16.93
CA SER A 117 -14.61 -1.88 -16.55
C SER A 117 -14.51 -2.09 -15.03
N LEU A 118 -15.44 -2.84 -14.47
CA LEU A 118 -15.37 -3.30 -13.08
C LEU A 118 -14.70 -4.67 -13.02
N TYR A 119 -14.04 -4.95 -11.89
CA TYR A 119 -13.44 -6.25 -11.64
C TYR A 119 -14.48 -7.36 -11.67
N THR A 120 -15.69 -7.14 -11.18
CA THR A 120 -16.76 -8.17 -11.18
C THR A 120 -17.38 -8.42 -12.55
N ASP A 121 -17.11 -7.58 -13.55
CA ASP A 121 -17.79 -7.65 -14.84
C ASP A 121 -17.08 -8.62 -15.79
N ASN A 122 -17.85 -9.24 -16.69
CA ASN A 122 -17.35 -9.97 -17.85
C ASN A 122 -16.18 -10.93 -17.55
N ASN A 123 -16.25 -11.69 -16.45
CA ASN A 123 -15.17 -12.60 -16.04
C ASN A 123 -13.82 -11.88 -15.86
N HIS A 124 -13.85 -10.72 -15.19
CA HIS A 124 -12.69 -9.87 -14.86
C HIS A 124 -11.96 -9.26 -16.06
N ILE A 125 -12.55 -9.26 -17.27
CA ILE A 125 -11.86 -8.77 -18.46
C ILE A 125 -11.52 -7.28 -18.34
N ILE A 126 -10.29 -6.93 -18.73
CA ILE A 126 -9.87 -5.54 -19.00
C ILE A 126 -9.88 -5.36 -20.51
N ASN A 127 -10.72 -4.46 -21.02
CA ASN A 127 -10.77 -4.16 -22.45
C ASN A 127 -9.57 -3.29 -22.85
N SER A 128 -9.13 -3.44 -24.11
CA SER A 128 -8.02 -2.65 -24.65
C SER A 128 -8.28 -1.14 -24.68
N LYS A 129 -9.55 -0.72 -24.64
CA LYS A 129 -9.97 0.68 -24.60
C LYS A 129 -10.20 1.22 -23.19
N ASP A 130 -10.18 0.37 -22.16
CA ASP A 130 -10.46 0.79 -20.78
C ASP A 130 -9.37 1.75 -20.31
N GLU A 131 -9.75 2.92 -19.83
CA GLU A 131 -8.87 3.92 -19.21
C GLU A 131 -8.79 3.70 -17.70
N VAL A 132 -9.89 3.24 -17.09
CA VAL A 132 -10.00 2.95 -15.67
C VAL A 132 -10.49 1.52 -15.44
N TYR A 133 -9.90 0.84 -14.47
CA TYR A 133 -10.38 -0.47 -13.99
C TYR A 133 -10.65 -0.40 -12.50
N ILE A 134 -11.87 -0.75 -12.07
CA ILE A 134 -12.29 -0.58 -10.67
C ILE A 134 -12.32 -1.93 -9.95
N GLY A 135 -11.52 -2.08 -8.91
CA GLY A 135 -11.52 -3.23 -8.02
C GLY A 135 -12.67 -3.19 -7.02
N ASN A 136 -13.87 -3.59 -7.44
CA ASN A 136 -15.09 -3.52 -6.63
C ASN A 136 -15.35 -4.79 -5.79
N VAL A 137 -14.29 -5.42 -5.26
CA VAL A 137 -14.36 -6.62 -4.42
C VAL A 137 -13.36 -6.56 -3.28
N VAL A 138 -13.67 -7.22 -2.17
CA VAL A 138 -12.76 -7.37 -1.02
C VAL A 138 -11.87 -8.59 -1.23
N GLY A 139 -10.62 -8.51 -0.75
CA GLY A 139 -9.70 -9.66 -0.73
C GLY A 139 -8.80 -9.82 -1.96
N GLU A 140 -9.01 -9.03 -3.01
CA GLU A 140 -8.25 -9.12 -4.27
C GLU A 140 -7.12 -8.08 -4.41
N LEU A 141 -6.83 -7.33 -3.34
CA LEU A 141 -5.83 -6.26 -3.39
C LEU A 141 -4.43 -6.76 -3.79
N GLY A 142 -4.08 -8.00 -3.41
CA GLY A 142 -2.85 -8.65 -3.85
C GLY A 142 -2.78 -8.87 -5.36
N THR A 143 -3.90 -9.12 -6.03
CA THR A 143 -4.00 -9.21 -7.49
C THR A 143 -3.74 -7.84 -8.11
N PHE A 144 -4.44 -6.80 -7.64
CA PHE A 144 -4.33 -5.44 -8.20
C PHE A 144 -2.93 -4.83 -8.07
N TYR A 145 -2.26 -4.99 -6.92
CA TYR A 145 -0.87 -4.54 -6.80
C TYR A 145 0.05 -5.19 -7.83
N ARG A 146 -0.14 -6.48 -8.13
CA ARG A 146 0.71 -7.20 -9.09
C ARG A 146 0.46 -6.83 -10.55
N LEU A 147 -0.53 -5.98 -10.85
CA LEU A 147 -0.79 -5.45 -12.19
C LEU A 147 0.07 -4.22 -12.53
N ALA A 148 0.69 -3.58 -11.53
CA ALA A 148 1.34 -2.28 -11.70
C ALA A 148 2.78 -2.28 -11.18
N GLU A 149 3.55 -1.28 -11.62
CA GLU A 149 4.88 -0.96 -11.08
C GLU A 149 4.84 0.16 -10.03
N ILE A 150 3.75 0.93 -10.00
CA ILE A 150 3.54 2.10 -9.16
C ILE A 150 2.23 1.94 -8.40
N ALA A 151 2.26 2.15 -7.09
CA ALA A 151 1.10 2.16 -6.22
C ALA A 151 0.99 3.48 -5.46
N PHE A 152 -0.21 4.07 -5.45
CA PHE A 152 -0.61 5.06 -4.47
C PHE A 152 -1.48 4.38 -3.41
N VAL A 153 -1.15 4.56 -2.13
CA VAL A 153 -1.93 4.01 -1.02
C VAL A 153 -2.79 5.12 -0.41
N GLY A 154 -4.11 4.98 -0.56
CA GLY A 154 -5.11 5.99 -0.22
C GLY A 154 -5.39 6.15 1.27
N GLY A 155 -6.46 6.90 1.56
CA GLY A 155 -6.76 7.44 2.88
C GLY A 155 -5.69 8.42 3.37
N SER A 156 -4.84 8.91 2.47
CA SER A 156 -3.60 9.61 2.79
C SER A 156 -3.51 11.00 2.17
N LEU A 157 -4.23 11.27 1.08
CA LEU A 157 -4.45 12.64 0.54
C LEU A 157 -5.62 13.35 1.22
N VAL A 158 -6.40 12.61 2.00
CA VAL A 158 -7.44 13.10 2.90
C VAL A 158 -7.10 12.69 4.33
N GLU A 159 -7.77 13.25 5.34
CA GLU A 159 -7.53 12.97 6.76
C GLU A 159 -7.99 11.56 7.22
N GLY A 160 -7.77 10.52 6.40
CA GLY A 160 -8.13 9.13 6.68
C GLY A 160 -7.07 8.35 7.46
N GLY A 161 -5.86 8.90 7.62
CA GLY A 161 -4.76 8.32 8.40
C GLY A 161 -3.88 7.32 7.66
N GLY A 162 -4.14 7.10 6.36
CA GLY A 162 -3.39 6.22 5.47
C GLY A 162 -3.75 4.75 5.64
N HIS A 163 -3.19 3.92 4.76
CA HIS A 163 -3.26 2.46 4.83
C HIS A 163 -1.87 1.82 4.76
N ASN A 164 -1.83 0.50 4.81
CA ASN A 164 -0.61 -0.28 4.90
C ASN A 164 0.25 -0.17 3.62
N ILE A 165 1.40 0.50 3.71
CA ILE A 165 2.37 0.64 2.63
C ILE A 165 3.32 -0.56 2.46
N LEU A 166 3.34 -1.48 3.43
CA LEU A 166 4.21 -2.66 3.36
C LEU A 166 3.81 -3.62 2.25
N GLU A 167 2.50 -3.76 2.03
CA GLU A 167 1.93 -4.65 1.03
C GLU A 167 2.47 -4.37 -0.38
N PRO A 168 2.34 -3.15 -0.95
CA PRO A 168 2.93 -2.85 -2.25
C PRO A 168 4.47 -2.86 -2.20
N GLY A 169 5.09 -2.48 -1.07
CA GLY A 169 6.54 -2.56 -0.91
C GLY A 169 7.09 -3.99 -0.99
N LYS A 170 6.41 -4.97 -0.37
CA LYS A 170 6.77 -6.41 -0.42
C LYS A 170 6.68 -6.98 -1.84
N LEU A 171 5.87 -6.35 -2.69
CA LEU A 171 5.71 -6.70 -4.10
C LEU A 171 6.66 -5.92 -5.02
N GLY A 172 7.49 -5.04 -4.45
CA GLY A 172 8.48 -4.26 -5.20
C GLY A 172 7.87 -3.15 -6.05
N LEU A 173 6.72 -2.60 -5.64
CA LEU A 173 6.15 -1.42 -6.29
C LEU A 173 6.81 -0.14 -5.78
N ALA A 174 6.83 0.91 -6.62
CA ALA A 174 7.14 2.25 -6.15
C ALA A 174 5.92 2.80 -5.42
N VAL A 175 6.08 3.15 -4.14
CA VAL A 175 4.98 3.51 -3.26
C VAL A 175 4.86 5.03 -3.13
N LEU A 176 3.67 5.55 -3.37
CA LEU A 176 3.28 6.94 -3.11
C LEU A 176 2.20 6.98 -2.04
N VAL A 177 2.22 8.01 -1.20
CA VAL A 177 1.17 8.31 -0.23
C VAL A 177 0.97 9.82 -0.10
N GLY A 178 -0.19 10.25 0.37
CA GLY A 178 -0.39 11.61 0.83
C GLY A 178 0.16 11.87 2.24
N PRO A 179 0.04 13.12 2.75
CA PRO A 179 0.67 13.53 4.00
C PRO A 179 -0.01 12.96 5.25
N HIS A 180 -1.27 12.50 5.15
CA HIS A 180 -2.05 12.04 6.29
C HIS A 180 -1.81 10.56 6.59
N THR A 181 -0.69 10.23 7.24
CA THR A 181 -0.29 8.84 7.51
C THR A 181 -0.26 8.48 9.00
N PHE A 182 -1.07 9.15 9.83
CA PHE A 182 -0.97 9.05 11.29
C PHE A 182 -1.16 7.61 11.83
N ASN A 183 -1.95 6.76 11.15
CA ASN A 183 -2.13 5.35 11.53
C ASN A 183 -0.90 4.47 11.20
N PHE A 184 -0.02 4.93 10.30
CA PHE A 184 1.12 4.20 9.76
C PHE A 184 2.44 4.99 9.89
N THR A 185 2.53 5.91 10.86
CA THR A 185 3.64 6.85 11.01
C THR A 185 5.01 6.15 11.10
N GLU A 186 5.14 5.14 11.95
CA GLU A 186 6.43 4.44 12.17
C GLU A 186 6.94 3.77 10.89
N ILE A 187 6.04 3.15 10.14
CA ILE A 187 6.42 2.45 8.91
C ILE A 187 6.70 3.43 7.76
N VAL A 188 5.90 4.50 7.63
CA VAL A 188 6.14 5.57 6.65
C VAL A 188 7.48 6.25 6.92
N GLN A 189 7.80 6.55 8.18
CA GLN A 189 9.11 7.10 8.54
C GLN A 189 10.27 6.15 8.18
N SER A 190 10.10 4.84 8.39
CA SER A 190 11.10 3.85 7.99
C SER A 190 11.32 3.83 6.48
N PHE A 191 10.23 3.91 5.69
CA PHE A 191 10.33 4.01 4.24
C PHE A 191 10.97 5.33 3.79
N LEU A 192 10.62 6.45 4.43
CA LEU A 192 11.16 7.78 4.10
C LEU A 192 12.68 7.84 4.27
N LYS A 193 13.20 7.31 5.38
CA LYS A 193 14.65 7.28 5.65
C LYS A 193 15.45 6.59 4.56
N GLU A 194 14.85 5.59 3.91
CA GLU A 194 15.48 4.79 2.86
C GLU A 194 15.11 5.29 1.44
N GLY A 195 14.34 6.37 1.31
CA GLY A 195 13.82 6.83 0.01
C GLY A 195 12.94 5.79 -0.69
N ALA A 196 12.21 4.99 0.10
CA ALA A 196 11.36 3.89 -0.34
C ALA A 196 9.90 4.29 -0.56
N VAL A 197 9.51 5.50 -0.16
CA VAL A 197 8.17 6.07 -0.36
C VAL A 197 8.29 7.52 -0.82
N ILE A 198 7.32 7.96 -1.61
CA ILE A 198 7.20 9.35 -2.06
C ILE A 198 5.94 9.95 -1.44
N ILE A 199 6.08 11.08 -0.74
CA ILE A 199 4.94 11.85 -0.24
C ILE A 199 4.48 12.83 -1.33
N VAL A 200 3.18 12.90 -1.57
CA VAL A 200 2.54 13.84 -2.48
C VAL A 200 1.42 14.58 -1.79
N SER A 201 1.48 15.90 -1.74
CA SER A 201 0.58 16.70 -0.89
C SER A 201 -0.73 17.09 -1.59
N ASN A 202 -0.78 16.95 -2.91
CA ASN A 202 -1.89 17.43 -3.74
C ASN A 202 -1.86 16.78 -5.13
N GLN A 203 -2.88 17.10 -5.93
CA GLN A 203 -3.05 16.62 -7.31
C GLN A 203 -1.84 16.90 -8.21
N LYS A 204 -1.24 18.09 -8.10
CA LYS A 204 -0.10 18.49 -8.94
C LYS A 204 1.13 17.64 -8.63
N GLU A 205 1.45 17.48 -7.35
CA GLU A 205 2.58 16.63 -6.93
C GLU A 205 2.35 15.17 -7.30
N LEU A 206 1.13 14.65 -7.14
CA LEU A 206 0.79 13.28 -7.56
C LEU A 206 1.05 13.07 -9.06
N TYR A 207 0.58 14.00 -9.90
CA TYR A 207 0.85 14.00 -11.34
C TYR A 207 2.36 14.05 -11.64
N GLU A 208 3.09 15.01 -11.07
CA GLU A 208 4.51 15.22 -11.35
C GLU A 208 5.36 14.02 -10.93
N ARG A 209 5.05 13.39 -9.79
CA ARG A 209 5.78 12.21 -9.30
C ARG A 209 5.51 10.97 -10.12
N ILE A 210 4.26 10.71 -10.51
CA ILE A 210 3.95 9.58 -11.40
C ILE A 210 4.62 9.77 -12.76
N LYS A 211 4.54 10.97 -13.34
CA LYS A 211 5.22 11.30 -14.60
C LYS A 211 6.73 11.11 -14.51
N SER A 212 7.34 11.53 -13.41
CA SER A 212 8.78 11.35 -13.17
C SER A 212 9.16 9.86 -13.11
N LEU A 213 8.37 9.03 -12.41
CA LEU A 213 8.58 7.58 -12.34
C LEU A 213 8.41 6.89 -13.70
N PHE A 214 7.49 7.35 -14.54
CA PHE A 214 7.33 6.81 -15.89
C PHE A 214 8.45 7.20 -16.84
N ASN A 215 9.05 8.38 -16.68
CA ASN A 215 10.10 8.88 -17.55
C ASN A 215 11.51 8.43 -17.16
N ASP A 216 11.74 8.15 -15.88
CA ASP A 216 13.03 7.72 -15.36
C ASP A 216 12.92 6.31 -14.75
N ASN A 217 13.25 5.31 -15.57
CA ASN A 217 13.28 3.91 -15.14
C ASN A 217 14.34 3.66 -14.05
N GLY A 218 15.43 4.42 -14.03
CA GLY A 218 16.45 4.32 -12.97
C GLY A 218 15.89 4.77 -11.62
N TYR A 219 15.19 5.90 -11.62
CA TYR A 219 14.48 6.40 -10.43
C TYR A 219 13.38 5.42 -9.97
N LEU A 220 12.56 4.92 -10.89
CA LEU A 220 11.53 3.91 -10.59
C LEU A 220 12.14 2.67 -9.92
N LYS A 221 13.17 2.07 -10.52
CA LYS A 221 13.82 0.87 -9.98
C LYS A 221 14.50 1.13 -8.63
N LYS A 222 15.04 2.33 -8.41
CA LYS A 222 15.61 2.73 -7.12
C LYS A 222 14.54 2.74 -6.02
N VAL A 223 13.40 3.40 -6.26
CA VAL A 223 12.30 3.46 -5.27
C VAL A 223 11.74 2.06 -5.01
N GLN A 224 11.51 1.26 -6.07
CA GLN A 224 11.04 -0.14 -5.95
C GLN A 224 11.99 -1.01 -5.12
N LYS A 225 13.31 -0.92 -5.38
CA LYS A 225 14.32 -1.67 -4.64
C LYS A 225 14.34 -1.29 -3.16
N ASN A 226 14.23 0.01 -2.87
CA ASN A 226 14.24 0.51 -1.50
C ASN A 226 12.96 0.09 -0.76
N ALA A 227 11.79 0.17 -1.40
CA ALA A 227 10.53 -0.34 -0.86
C ALA A 227 10.62 -1.84 -0.53
N LEU A 228 11.15 -2.65 -1.44
CA LEU A 228 11.34 -4.07 -1.22
C LEU A 228 12.30 -4.37 -0.07
N LYS A 229 13.41 -3.61 0.04
CA LYS A 229 14.40 -3.75 1.12
C LYS A 229 13.76 -3.49 2.48
N VAL A 230 13.09 -2.35 2.66
CA VAL A 230 12.44 -1.99 3.94
C VAL A 230 11.33 -2.97 4.28
N SER A 231 10.54 -3.38 3.28
CA SER A 231 9.48 -4.36 3.47
C SER A 231 9.99 -5.72 3.93
N LYS A 232 11.10 -6.23 3.36
CA LYS A 232 11.70 -7.51 3.74
C LYS A 232 12.35 -7.48 5.11
N SER A 233 12.92 -6.35 5.54
CA SER A 233 13.49 -6.24 6.88
C SER A 233 12.44 -6.38 7.98
N GLN A 234 11.15 -6.20 7.65
CA GLN A 234 10.05 -6.45 8.60
C GLN A 234 9.76 -7.94 8.79
N ASP A 235 10.18 -8.81 7.87
CA ASP A 235 9.99 -10.27 8.02
C ASP A 235 10.91 -10.83 9.12
N GLU A 236 12.06 -10.18 9.35
CA GLU A 236 13.00 -10.51 10.43
C GLU A 236 12.39 -10.30 11.83
N VAL A 237 11.40 -9.42 11.96
CA VAL A 237 10.69 -9.17 13.22
C VAL A 237 10.07 -10.47 13.74
N MET A 238 9.45 -11.29 12.87
CA MET A 238 8.86 -12.57 13.29
C MET A 238 9.93 -13.51 13.89
N ASN A 239 11.09 -13.60 13.24
CA ASN A 239 12.18 -14.45 13.71
C ASN A 239 12.70 -13.98 15.07
N LEU A 240 12.87 -12.67 15.26
CA LEU A 240 13.29 -12.08 16.55
C LEU A 240 12.28 -12.39 17.67
N TYR A 241 10.98 -12.32 17.38
CA TYR A 241 9.93 -12.72 18.33
C TYR A 241 10.07 -14.20 18.71
N ILE A 242 10.20 -15.10 17.73
CA ILE A 242 10.34 -16.55 17.97
C ILE A 242 11.61 -16.84 18.79
N GLU A 243 12.76 -16.29 18.39
CA GLU A 243 14.04 -16.46 19.10
C GLU A 243 13.97 -15.95 20.55
N THR A 244 13.32 -14.81 20.77
CA THR A 244 13.20 -14.22 22.11
C THR A 244 12.27 -15.04 22.98
N ILE A 245 11.10 -15.45 22.46
CA ILE A 245 10.15 -16.28 23.21
C ILE A 245 10.77 -17.64 23.55
N ASN A 246 11.49 -18.27 22.63
CA ASN A 246 12.12 -19.58 22.86
C ASN A 246 13.12 -19.57 24.03
N LYS A 247 13.79 -18.43 24.31
CA LYS A 247 14.68 -18.30 25.48
C LYS A 247 13.95 -18.44 26.82
N PHE A 248 12.63 -18.22 26.83
CA PHE A 248 11.77 -18.29 28.02
C PHE A 248 10.87 -19.53 28.04
N LEU A 249 10.83 -20.31 26.96
CA LEU A 249 10.04 -21.56 26.90
C LEU A 249 10.86 -22.82 27.24
N ILE A 250 12.20 -22.74 27.27
CA ILE A 250 13.11 -23.87 27.52
C ILE A 250 13.62 -23.86 28.98
N SER A 251 12.82 -23.36 29.92
CA SER A 251 13.10 -23.43 31.37
C SER A 251 12.24 -24.46 32.06
#